data_AF-A0A7C8K600-F1
#
_entry.id   AF-A0A7C8K600-F1
#
_cell.length_a   1.000
_cell.length_b   1.000
_cell.length_c   1.000
_cell.angle_alpha   90.00
_cell.angle_beta   90.00
_cell.angle_gamma   90.00
#
_symmetry.space_group_name_H-M   'P 1'
#
loop_
_entity.id
_entity.type
_entity.pdbx_description
1 polymer ?
#
loop_
_entity_poly.entity_id
_entity_poly.type
_entity_poly.pdbx_seq_one_letter_code
_entity_poly.pdbx_strand_id
1 'polypeptide(L)'
;MPPQFGRLGILAVIFAFLCFSAWRFSHNGIVSDSTIGKLSGSGSGHIIDAHGDYIQGYVPPIHDTSHKHDYNANAPPPSPPSSSKPKGSNDDINGMDPDDLGLGSDLAVGDGRKGEQGKDNNKIYVTVTVKEVETKTVTQDRIVTGKPSEEVRTTATATSSISRRFERYAGLVEDYNQLLTPNDQKILGEMQTKSSRQDRLRRMYDLDGADEWLQFIKDQDDAAMPPFTKFAQEYIYNWQHPDPSDCKNRKFLVLHHNRDINGLGTVVHGTGWVLGLAMRHGRILIYDDEVSPGQNFLEQDCQASGVRSLDCIFLPFSSCSSTHHLTEDNHLKLESYWRIPLQINMSAAAVPPLFGQMLKNNFPEMHPDAMKYWWRSQAAAYMMRMNRPALDRLKALRLDETQNTAVTHSSTGELIDAKVPFPLPDGSFSMHVRHGDKGIEMELIPFRKYVDRAEEYAAMNMIMTQKTCFISTEDIGVIEEAKQIGNAWISPNTTSNPNWTWIWSNIPRINGGPVEQLNKFGNRTDMTIKWMLQMFFAIEAPHILGTRGSGWNRMIDELRCIWVDCRGSYMEVGPFEDWVHYNF
;
A
#
# COMPACT_ATOMS: atom_id res chain seq x y z
N MET A 1 27.65 -50.62 -20.06
CA MET A 1 26.80 -49.57 -19.46
C MET A 1 25.64 -49.33 -20.42
N PRO A 2 24.37 -49.60 -20.07
CA PRO A 2 23.26 -49.38 -20.99
C PRO A 2 22.54 -48.03 -20.71
N PRO A 3 21.95 -47.40 -21.74
CA PRO A 3 21.28 -46.12 -21.64
C PRO A 3 19.80 -46.34 -21.26
N GLN A 4 19.47 -46.32 -19.97
CA GLN A 4 18.07 -46.42 -19.52
C GLN A 4 17.60 -45.26 -18.63
N PHE A 5 18.48 -44.33 -18.25
CA PHE A 5 18.09 -43.22 -17.37
C PHE A 5 17.40 -42.04 -18.09
N GLY A 6 17.56 -41.88 -19.41
CA GLY A 6 16.94 -40.77 -20.14
C GLY A 6 15.41 -40.91 -20.34
N ARG A 7 14.89 -42.14 -20.34
CA ARG A 7 13.45 -42.38 -20.61
C ARG A 7 12.56 -42.20 -19.38
N LEU A 8 13.09 -42.34 -18.16
CA LEU A 8 12.31 -42.10 -16.93
C LEU A 8 12.08 -40.60 -16.67
N GLY A 9 13.04 -39.73 -17.00
CA GLY A 9 12.91 -38.28 -16.81
C GLY A 9 11.82 -37.67 -17.69
N ILE A 10 11.74 -38.10 -18.95
CA ILE A 10 10.74 -37.57 -19.91
C ILE A 10 9.33 -38.04 -19.53
N LEU A 11 9.17 -39.28 -19.06
CA LEU A 11 7.88 -39.78 -18.58
C LEU A 11 7.38 -39.06 -17.33
N ALA A 12 8.27 -38.69 -16.40
CA ALA A 12 7.91 -37.93 -15.20
C ALA A 12 7.42 -36.50 -15.54
N VAL A 13 8.05 -35.84 -16.52
CA VAL A 13 7.65 -34.50 -16.96
C VAL A 13 6.32 -34.53 -17.70
N ILE A 14 6.08 -35.53 -18.56
CA ILE A 14 4.80 -35.70 -19.26
C ILE A 14 3.68 -36.02 -18.25
N PHE A 15 3.95 -36.86 -17.24
CA PHE A 15 2.96 -37.19 -16.21
C PHE A 15 2.62 -35.98 -15.33
N ALA A 16 3.60 -35.14 -14.99
CA ALA A 16 3.37 -33.89 -14.27
C ALA A 16 2.53 -32.89 -15.09
N PHE A 17 2.77 -32.78 -16.40
CA PHE A 17 1.97 -31.93 -17.28
C PHE A 17 0.52 -32.42 -17.43
N LEU A 18 0.32 -33.74 -17.53
CA LEU A 18 -1.03 -34.33 -17.61
C LEU A 18 -1.80 -34.20 -16.29
N CYS A 19 -1.13 -34.33 -15.14
CA CYS A 19 -1.75 -34.11 -13.83
C CYS A 19 -2.11 -32.63 -13.60
N PHE A 20 -1.26 -31.69 -14.04
CA PHE A 20 -1.54 -30.25 -13.95
C PHE A 20 -2.71 -29.83 -14.87
N SER A 21 -2.80 -30.44 -16.06
CA SER A 21 -3.89 -30.20 -17.00
C SER A 21 -5.21 -30.78 -16.48
N ALA A 22 -5.19 -32.00 -15.93
CA ALA A 22 -6.37 -32.63 -15.33
C ALA A 22 -6.87 -31.89 -14.07
N TRP A 23 -5.95 -31.35 -13.26
CA TRP A 23 -6.29 -30.49 -12.11
C TRP A 23 -7.01 -29.22 -12.55
N ARG A 24 -6.50 -28.54 -13.60
CA ARG A 24 -7.11 -27.31 -14.15
C ARG A 24 -8.48 -27.56 -14.80
N PHE A 25 -8.72 -28.74 -15.38
CA PHE A 25 -10.04 -29.11 -15.91
C PHE A 25 -11.03 -29.60 -14.85
N SER A 26 -10.56 -30.08 -13.69
CA SER A 26 -11.45 -30.55 -12.61
C SER A 26 -12.04 -29.42 -11.74
N HIS A 27 -11.54 -28.18 -11.86
CA HIS A 27 -11.96 -27.02 -11.04
C HIS A 27 -12.76 -25.96 -11.80
N ASN A 28 -13.09 -26.17 -13.07
CA ASN A 28 -14.18 -25.44 -13.73
C ASN A 28 -15.50 -26.16 -13.46
N GLY A 29 -15.92 -26.13 -12.21
CA GLY A 29 -17.28 -26.48 -11.81
C GLY A 29 -18.25 -25.44 -12.35
N ILE A 30 -19.07 -25.87 -13.31
CA ILE A 30 -20.24 -25.16 -13.81
C ILE A 30 -21.18 -24.91 -12.61
N VAL A 31 -21.20 -23.66 -12.11
CA VAL A 31 -22.30 -23.17 -11.27
C VAL A 31 -23.29 -22.52 -12.22
N SER A 32 -24.47 -23.11 -12.32
CA SER A 32 -25.57 -22.59 -13.13
C SER A 32 -26.11 -21.29 -12.51
N ASP A 33 -25.99 -20.18 -13.24
CA ASP A 33 -26.68 -18.91 -13.00
C ASP A 33 -28.20 -19.05 -13.22
N SER A 34 -28.89 -19.71 -12.29
CA SER A 34 -30.36 -19.81 -12.35
C SER A 34 -31.05 -19.84 -10.99
N THR A 35 -30.57 -19.07 -9.99
CA THR A 35 -31.42 -18.76 -8.82
C THR A 35 -30.99 -17.53 -8.00
N ILE A 36 -30.66 -16.40 -8.65
CA ILE A 36 -30.73 -15.07 -8.02
C ILE A 36 -31.69 -14.21 -8.86
N GLY A 37 -32.92 -14.67 -8.93
CA GLY A 37 -34.06 -13.87 -9.38
C GLY A 37 -34.94 -13.58 -8.18
N LYS A 38 -35.16 -12.29 -7.90
CA LYS A 38 -36.02 -11.72 -6.86
C LYS A 38 -35.38 -11.59 -5.47
N LEU A 39 -34.61 -10.52 -5.28
CA LEU A 39 -34.59 -9.68 -4.06
C LEU A 39 -33.80 -8.39 -4.36
N SER A 40 -34.25 -7.62 -5.34
CA SER A 40 -33.95 -6.18 -5.44
C SER A 40 -35.27 -5.44 -5.56
N GLY A 41 -35.83 -5.06 -4.41
CA GLY A 41 -36.92 -4.11 -4.36
C GLY A 41 -36.41 -2.77 -4.91
N SER A 42 -36.86 -2.42 -6.10
CA SER A 42 -36.68 -1.11 -6.72
C SER A 42 -37.40 -0.04 -5.88
N GLY A 43 -36.67 0.58 -4.95
CA GLY A 43 -37.10 1.82 -4.31
C GLY A 43 -36.66 3.01 -5.16
N SER A 44 -37.48 3.42 -6.13
CA SER A 44 -37.34 4.71 -6.80
C SER A 44 -37.73 5.82 -5.81
N GLY A 45 -36.76 6.29 -5.02
CA GLY A 45 -36.94 7.47 -4.17
C GLY A 45 -36.98 8.73 -5.03
N HIS A 46 -38.16 9.31 -5.23
CA HIS A 46 -38.29 10.64 -5.79
C HIS A 46 -37.92 11.67 -4.71
N ILE A 47 -36.88 12.48 -4.97
CA ILE A 47 -36.57 13.65 -4.14
C ILE A 47 -37.30 14.83 -4.78
N ILE A 48 -38.20 15.43 -3.99
CA ILE A 48 -38.88 16.67 -4.30
C ILE A 48 -38.12 17.77 -3.56
N ASP A 49 -37.72 18.84 -4.26
CA ASP A 49 -37.04 19.95 -3.60
C ASP A 49 -38.02 20.84 -2.81
N ALA A 50 -37.50 21.86 -2.10
CA ALA A 50 -38.30 22.77 -1.28
C ALA A 50 -39.32 23.61 -2.09
N HIS A 51 -39.31 23.52 -3.42
CA HIS A 51 -40.24 24.20 -4.33
C HIS A 51 -41.23 23.25 -5.01
N GLY A 52 -41.16 21.94 -4.74
CA GLY A 52 -42.10 20.97 -5.29
C GLY A 52 -41.65 20.34 -6.62
N ASP A 53 -40.42 20.59 -7.06
CA ASP A 53 -39.93 20.11 -8.35
C ASP A 53 -39.29 18.71 -8.27
N TYR A 54 -39.59 17.87 -9.26
CA TYR A 54 -39.05 16.50 -9.36
C TYR A 54 -37.60 16.52 -9.84
N ILE A 55 -36.67 16.06 -8.98
CA ILE A 55 -35.28 15.85 -9.38
C ILE A 55 -35.08 14.39 -9.76
N GLN A 56 -34.98 14.10 -11.05
CA GLN A 56 -34.60 12.77 -11.55
C GLN A 56 -33.09 12.59 -11.43
N GLY A 57 -32.63 12.05 -10.29
CA GLY A 57 -31.24 11.68 -10.07
C GLY A 57 -30.99 10.23 -10.43
N TYR A 58 -30.44 9.95 -11.61
CA TYR A 58 -29.72 8.70 -11.83
C TYR A 58 -28.35 8.85 -11.17
N VAL A 59 -28.18 8.25 -9.99
CA VAL A 59 -26.84 7.95 -9.46
C VAL A 59 -26.39 6.69 -10.22
N PRO A 60 -25.39 6.75 -11.11
CA PRO A 60 -24.89 5.53 -11.71
C PRO A 60 -24.23 4.67 -10.61
N PRO A 61 -24.35 3.33 -10.67
CA PRO A 61 -23.64 2.47 -9.75
C PRO A 61 -22.13 2.72 -9.85
N ILE A 62 -21.48 2.92 -8.70
CA ILE A 62 -20.06 3.30 -8.55
C ILE A 62 -19.08 2.20 -9.04
N HIS A 63 -19.58 1.08 -9.55
CA HIS A 63 -18.78 0.00 -10.14
C HIS A 63 -19.01 -0.15 -11.65
N ASP A 64 -18.92 0.94 -12.41
CA ASP A 64 -18.79 0.84 -13.86
C ASP A 64 -17.31 0.77 -14.26
N THR A 65 -16.82 -0.45 -14.48
CA THR A 65 -15.48 -0.72 -15.01
C THR A 65 -15.35 -0.46 -16.53
N SER A 66 -16.38 0.12 -17.18
CA SER A 66 -16.42 0.28 -18.64
C SER A 66 -15.91 1.63 -19.17
N HIS A 67 -15.57 2.59 -18.31
CA HIS A 67 -14.97 3.84 -18.76
C HIS A 67 -13.48 3.66 -19.12
N LYS A 68 -13.23 3.27 -20.37
CA LYS A 68 -11.96 3.54 -21.04
C LYS A 68 -11.87 5.05 -21.28
N HIS A 69 -11.10 5.72 -20.44
CA HIS A 69 -10.81 7.13 -20.60
C HIS A 69 -9.62 7.30 -21.56
N ASP A 70 -9.81 8.13 -22.58
CA ASP A 70 -8.78 8.51 -23.54
C ASP A 70 -8.04 9.75 -23.00
N TYR A 71 -6.84 9.53 -22.48
CA TYR A 71 -6.06 10.55 -21.77
C TYR A 71 -5.07 11.31 -22.66
N ASN A 72 -5.11 11.09 -23.98
CA ASN A 72 -4.21 11.79 -24.93
C ASN A 72 -4.82 13.05 -25.55
N ALA A 73 -5.99 13.51 -25.10
CA ALA A 73 -6.68 14.63 -25.75
C ALA A 73 -5.91 15.97 -25.77
N ASN A 74 -4.83 16.13 -24.99
CA ASN A 74 -4.02 17.35 -24.96
C ASN A 74 -2.50 17.14 -25.09
N ALA A 75 -2.02 15.96 -25.51
CA ALA A 75 -0.59 15.76 -25.77
C ALA A 75 -0.24 16.19 -27.21
N PRO A 76 0.75 17.07 -27.45
CA PRO A 76 1.24 17.32 -28.81
C PRO A 76 1.86 16.05 -29.39
N PRO A 77 1.68 15.75 -30.70
CA PRO A 77 2.28 14.57 -31.31
C PRO A 77 3.81 14.64 -31.26
N PRO A 78 4.51 13.52 -31.01
CA PRO A 78 5.97 13.51 -30.97
C PRO A 78 6.56 13.82 -32.36
N SER A 79 7.58 14.68 -32.37
CA SER A 79 8.35 15.01 -33.56
C SER A 79 9.09 13.76 -34.11
N PRO A 80 9.21 13.59 -35.44
CA PRO A 80 9.93 12.45 -36.01
C PRO A 80 11.44 12.53 -35.71
N PRO A 81 12.15 11.39 -35.59
CA PRO A 81 13.57 11.38 -35.27
C PRO A 81 14.41 12.00 -36.39
N SER A 82 15.26 12.95 -36.05
CA SER A 82 16.29 13.49 -36.93
C SER A 82 17.40 12.46 -37.15
N SER A 83 17.62 12.08 -38.41
CA SER A 83 18.77 11.29 -38.84
C SER A 83 20.06 12.13 -38.73
N SER A 84 20.99 11.72 -37.87
CA SER A 84 22.37 12.20 -37.92
C SER A 84 23.36 11.05 -37.75
N LYS A 85 24.06 10.72 -38.85
CA LYS A 85 25.30 9.93 -38.85
C LYS A 85 26.43 10.74 -38.19
N PRO A 86 27.38 10.07 -37.53
CA PRO A 86 28.79 10.21 -37.89
C PRO A 86 29.48 8.82 -37.97
N LYS A 87 30.17 8.49 -39.07
CA LYS A 87 31.63 8.67 -39.31
C LYS A 87 32.55 8.04 -38.24
N GLY A 88 32.86 6.75 -38.48
CA GLY A 88 34.18 6.12 -38.55
C GLY A 88 35.29 6.46 -37.54
N SER A 89 35.78 5.41 -36.88
CA SER A 89 37.22 5.16 -36.68
C SER A 89 37.45 3.65 -36.55
N ASN A 90 38.36 3.12 -37.36
CA ASN A 90 38.99 1.81 -37.18
C ASN A 90 39.88 1.85 -35.94
N ASP A 91 39.98 0.73 -35.20
CA ASP A 91 41.16 -0.14 -35.23
C ASP A 91 41.01 -1.29 -34.21
N ASP A 92 41.35 -2.48 -34.70
CA ASP A 92 41.91 -3.67 -34.05
C ASP A 92 41.18 -4.37 -32.87
N ILE A 93 40.79 -5.63 -33.11
CA ILE A 93 41.49 -6.82 -32.57
C ILE A 93 41.02 -8.08 -33.32
N ASN A 94 42.00 -8.83 -33.84
CA ASN A 94 41.86 -10.17 -34.39
C ASN A 94 41.61 -11.21 -33.29
N GLY A 95 40.74 -12.18 -33.57
CA GLY A 95 40.95 -13.58 -33.18
C GLY A 95 39.93 -14.19 -32.22
N MET A 96 38.91 -14.88 -32.75
CA MET A 96 38.72 -16.34 -32.63
C MET A 96 37.40 -16.80 -33.30
N ASP A 97 37.44 -18.01 -33.81
CA ASP A 97 36.52 -18.69 -34.75
C ASP A 97 35.07 -18.87 -34.25
N PRO A 98 34.09 -19.06 -35.17
CA PRO A 98 32.66 -19.13 -34.90
C PRO A 98 32.14 -20.57 -34.84
N ASP A 99 31.36 -20.86 -33.81
CA ASP A 99 30.35 -21.93 -33.82
C ASP A 99 29.18 -21.47 -32.94
N ASP A 100 28.18 -20.81 -33.54
CA ASP A 100 26.76 -21.10 -33.27
C ASP A 100 25.84 -20.36 -34.28
N LEU A 101 25.46 -21.08 -35.34
CA LEU A 101 24.22 -20.86 -36.09
C LEU A 101 23.23 -21.85 -35.48
N GLY A 102 22.08 -21.48 -34.90
CA GLY A 102 21.06 -20.62 -35.45
C GLY A 102 19.80 -21.45 -35.76
N LEU A 103 18.76 -21.33 -34.93
CA LEU A 103 17.36 -21.67 -35.21
C LEU A 103 16.52 -20.74 -34.29
N GLY A 104 15.77 -19.74 -34.73
CA GLY A 104 14.98 -19.65 -35.95
C GLY A 104 13.58 -20.23 -35.70
N SER A 105 12.76 -19.57 -34.87
CA SER A 105 11.37 -19.96 -34.66
C SER A 105 10.44 -19.13 -35.55
N ASP A 106 10.28 -19.57 -36.80
CA ASP A 106 9.11 -19.30 -37.62
C ASP A 106 8.16 -20.49 -37.50
N LEU A 107 6.95 -20.27 -36.99
CA LEU A 107 5.76 -21.01 -37.41
C LEU A 107 4.55 -20.09 -37.35
N ALA A 108 4.27 -19.48 -38.49
CA ALA A 108 3.00 -18.89 -38.84
C ALA A 108 2.15 -19.86 -39.70
N VAL A 109 0.85 -19.58 -39.71
CA VAL A 109 -0.18 -19.92 -40.72
C VAL A 109 -0.95 -21.25 -40.57
N GLY A 110 -2.29 -21.13 -40.60
CA GLY A 110 -3.20 -22.26 -40.85
C GLY A 110 -4.69 -21.93 -40.85
N ASP A 111 -5.16 -21.04 -41.72
CA ASP A 111 -6.58 -20.86 -42.09
C ASP A 111 -7.19 -22.12 -42.75
N GLY A 112 -8.50 -22.36 -42.59
CA GLY A 112 -9.14 -23.49 -43.27
C GLY A 112 -10.67 -23.76 -43.16
N ARG A 113 -11.52 -22.76 -43.46
CA ARG A 113 -12.82 -22.81 -44.20
C ARG A 113 -14.04 -23.69 -43.78
N LYS A 114 -15.18 -22.97 -43.77
CA LYS A 114 -16.53 -23.18 -44.41
C LYS A 114 -17.56 -24.20 -43.88
N GLY A 115 -18.76 -23.63 -43.65
CA GLY A 115 -20.11 -24.22 -43.57
C GLY A 115 -20.89 -23.55 -42.43
N GLU A 116 -22.13 -23.08 -42.47
CA GLU A 116 -23.16 -22.86 -43.50
C GLU A 116 -24.17 -21.87 -42.86
N GLN A 117 -24.96 -21.14 -43.65
CA GLN A 117 -25.95 -20.16 -43.15
C GLN A 117 -27.20 -20.84 -42.59
N GLY A 118 -27.58 -20.49 -41.35
CA GLY A 118 -28.88 -20.77 -40.75
C GLY A 118 -29.48 -19.48 -40.18
N LYS A 119 -30.60 -19.04 -40.75
CA LYS A 119 -31.43 -17.92 -40.31
C LYS A 119 -32.01 -18.21 -38.93
N ASP A 120 -32.09 -17.20 -38.06
CA ASP A 120 -33.33 -16.95 -37.32
C ASP A 120 -33.44 -15.51 -36.82
N ASN A 121 -34.55 -14.89 -37.23
CA ASN A 121 -34.99 -13.55 -36.86
C ASN A 121 -35.75 -13.63 -35.54
N ASN A 122 -35.35 -12.85 -34.54
CA ASN A 122 -36.26 -12.42 -33.48
C ASN A 122 -36.03 -10.94 -33.17
N LYS A 123 -36.72 -10.08 -33.93
CA LYS A 123 -36.96 -8.68 -33.56
C LYS A 123 -38.38 -8.58 -33.01
N ILE A 124 -38.48 -8.22 -31.73
CA ILE A 124 -39.74 -7.89 -31.07
C ILE A 124 -40.04 -6.41 -31.38
N TYR A 125 -41.20 -6.14 -31.95
CA TYR A 125 -41.72 -4.78 -32.13
C TYR A 125 -42.54 -4.40 -30.90
N VAL A 126 -42.20 -3.29 -30.24
CA VAL A 126 -43.05 -2.65 -29.24
C VAL A 126 -43.73 -1.46 -29.89
N THR A 127 -45.04 -1.54 -30.06
CA THR A 127 -45.89 -0.43 -30.50
C THR A 127 -46.19 0.46 -29.30
N VAL A 128 -45.76 1.72 -29.34
CA VAL A 128 -46.16 2.74 -28.36
C VAL A 128 -47.25 3.61 -28.99
N THR A 129 -48.46 3.52 -28.44
CA THR A 129 -49.57 4.42 -28.79
C THR A 129 -49.45 5.68 -27.95
N VAL A 130 -49.16 6.82 -28.57
CA VAL A 130 -49.17 8.12 -27.90
C VAL A 130 -50.58 8.71 -28.03
N LYS A 131 -51.23 8.96 -26.88
CA LYS A 131 -52.45 9.76 -26.80
C LYS A 131 -52.05 11.24 -26.81
N GLU A 132 -52.48 11.98 -27.82
CA GLU A 132 -52.38 13.44 -27.86
C GLU A 132 -53.18 14.05 -26.69
N VAL A 133 -52.54 14.97 -25.95
CA VAL A 133 -53.21 15.89 -25.03
C VAL A 133 -53.11 17.28 -25.67
N GLU A 134 -54.26 17.81 -26.07
CA GLU A 134 -54.40 19.17 -26.59
C GLU A 134 -53.88 20.21 -25.59
N THR A 135 -52.95 21.05 -26.04
CA THR A 135 -52.64 22.32 -25.36
C THR A 135 -53.04 23.46 -26.28
N LYS A 136 -54.09 24.20 -25.89
CA LYS A 136 -54.55 25.41 -26.57
C LYS A 136 -53.50 26.51 -26.42
N THR A 137 -52.83 26.88 -27.51
CA THR A 137 -52.02 28.09 -27.60
C THR A 137 -52.92 29.26 -28.01
N VAL A 138 -53.00 30.28 -27.16
CA VAL A 138 -53.60 31.58 -27.48
C VAL A 138 -52.60 32.36 -28.34
N THR A 139 -52.97 32.59 -29.60
CA THR A 139 -52.23 33.43 -30.55
C THR A 139 -52.40 34.90 -30.21
N GLN A 140 -51.29 35.65 -30.23
CA GLN A 140 -51.33 37.10 -30.37
C GLN A 140 -50.62 37.46 -31.69
N ASP A 141 -51.39 38.03 -32.60
CA ASP A 141 -50.98 38.35 -33.97
C ASP A 141 -49.91 39.44 -34.02
N ARG A 142 -48.83 39.17 -34.78
CA ARG A 142 -48.05 40.24 -35.39
C ARG A 142 -47.68 39.85 -36.81
N ILE A 143 -48.35 40.49 -37.75
CA ILE A 143 -48.14 40.41 -39.19
C ILE A 143 -46.84 41.15 -39.53
N VAL A 144 -45.84 40.44 -40.07
CA VAL A 144 -44.79 41.04 -40.89
C VAL A 144 -44.62 40.19 -42.14
N THR A 145 -44.84 40.85 -43.26
CA THR A 145 -44.79 40.39 -44.64
C THR A 145 -43.36 40.10 -45.11
N GLY A 146 -43.10 38.92 -45.67
CA GLY A 146 -41.86 38.59 -46.38
C GLY A 146 -41.95 37.24 -47.12
N LYS A 147 -41.56 37.23 -48.40
CA LYS A 147 -41.63 36.09 -49.34
C LYS A 147 -40.74 34.89 -48.92
N PRO A 148 -41.03 33.66 -49.40
CA PRO A 148 -40.37 32.44 -48.95
C PRO A 148 -38.99 32.26 -49.61
N SER A 149 -37.96 32.04 -48.80
CA SER A 149 -36.64 31.58 -49.24
C SER A 149 -36.31 30.25 -48.58
N GLU A 150 -36.12 29.24 -49.43
CA GLU A 150 -35.35 28.00 -49.25
C GLU A 150 -35.31 27.31 -47.88
N GLU A 151 -35.94 26.13 -47.83
CA GLU A 151 -35.76 25.11 -46.80
C GLU A 151 -34.28 24.70 -46.68
N VAL A 152 -33.58 25.23 -45.68
CA VAL A 152 -32.41 24.57 -45.11
C VAL A 152 -32.86 23.79 -43.89
N ARG A 153 -33.11 22.50 -44.09
CA ARG A 153 -33.45 21.53 -43.05
C ARG A 153 -32.21 21.28 -42.18
N THR A 154 -31.95 22.18 -41.23
CA THR A 154 -31.02 21.94 -40.13
C THR A 154 -31.75 21.11 -39.07
N THR A 155 -31.41 19.83 -38.99
CA THR A 155 -31.71 18.98 -37.83
C THR A 155 -30.99 19.55 -36.62
N ALA A 156 -31.63 20.49 -35.92
CA ALA A 156 -31.24 20.87 -34.58
C ALA A 156 -31.61 19.73 -33.63
N THR A 157 -30.66 18.83 -33.38
CA THR A 157 -30.70 17.96 -32.22
C THR A 157 -30.58 18.86 -31.00
N ALA A 158 -31.71 19.33 -30.47
CA ALA A 158 -31.76 20.02 -29.20
C ALA A 158 -31.46 19.00 -28.10
N THR A 159 -30.19 18.69 -27.90
CA THR A 159 -29.70 18.22 -26.60
C THR A 159 -29.93 19.36 -25.63
N SER A 160 -31.04 19.31 -24.90
CA SER A 160 -31.25 20.13 -23.72
C SER A 160 -30.20 19.74 -22.68
N SER A 161 -28.98 20.27 -22.84
CA SER A 161 -28.02 20.27 -21.75
C SER A 161 -28.60 21.22 -20.71
N ILE A 162 -29.22 20.65 -19.68
CA ILE A 162 -29.49 21.38 -18.46
C ILE A 162 -28.10 21.74 -17.91
N SER A 163 -27.60 22.92 -18.26
CA SER A 163 -26.44 23.53 -17.62
C SER A 163 -26.84 23.86 -16.18
N ARG A 164 -26.74 22.86 -15.29
CA ARG A 164 -26.86 23.09 -13.86
C ARG A 164 -25.60 23.83 -13.44
N ARG A 165 -25.69 25.16 -13.21
CA ARG A 165 -24.61 25.92 -12.59
C ARG A 165 -24.50 25.52 -11.13
N PHE A 166 -23.79 24.42 -10.86
CA PHE A 166 -23.50 23.96 -9.51
C PHE A 166 -22.65 24.95 -8.72
N GLU A 167 -21.97 25.87 -9.42
CA GLU A 167 -21.21 27.00 -8.85
C GLU A 167 -22.00 27.81 -7.81
N ARG A 168 -23.32 27.97 -7.97
CA ARG A 168 -24.14 28.72 -6.99
C ARG A 168 -24.29 28.03 -5.63
N TYR A 169 -24.00 26.74 -5.57
CA TYR A 169 -24.05 25.92 -4.36
C TYR A 169 -22.66 25.66 -3.78
N ALA A 170 -21.61 26.20 -4.40
CA ALA A 170 -20.26 26.11 -3.88
C ALA A 170 -20.17 26.82 -2.52
N GLY A 171 -19.40 26.23 -1.60
CA GLY A 171 -18.97 26.96 -0.41
C GLY A 171 -18.21 28.21 -0.81
N LEU A 172 -18.52 29.34 -0.16
CA LEU A 172 -17.83 30.60 -0.41
C LEU A 172 -16.50 30.62 0.34
N VAL A 173 -15.46 31.14 -0.31
CA VAL A 173 -14.20 31.46 0.39
C VAL A 173 -14.44 32.77 1.13
N GLU A 174 -14.66 32.68 2.44
CA GLU A 174 -14.85 33.84 3.32
C GLU A 174 -13.58 34.07 4.17
N ASP A 175 -13.13 35.31 4.27
CA ASP A 175 -12.14 35.69 5.28
C ASP A 175 -12.85 35.93 6.61
N TYR A 176 -13.09 34.84 7.33
CA TYR A 176 -13.79 34.90 8.61
C TYR A 176 -13.14 35.86 9.59
N ASN A 177 -11.82 36.07 9.54
CA ASN A 177 -11.15 36.99 10.46
C ASN A 177 -11.66 38.42 10.38
N GLN A 178 -12.09 38.86 9.18
CA GLN A 178 -12.69 40.18 8.97
C GLN A 178 -14.12 40.28 9.53
N LEU A 179 -14.78 39.13 9.76
CA LEU A 179 -16.15 39.02 10.24
C LEU A 179 -16.22 38.77 11.76
N LEU A 180 -15.11 38.38 12.40
CA LEU A 180 -15.06 38.09 13.83
C LEU A 180 -15.16 39.36 14.67
N THR A 181 -16.02 39.34 15.69
CA THR A 181 -16.03 40.36 16.73
C THR A 181 -14.84 40.19 17.69
N PRO A 182 -14.48 41.21 18.49
CA PRO A 182 -13.45 41.05 19.53
C PRO A 182 -13.74 39.91 20.52
N ASN A 183 -15.02 39.61 20.78
CA ASN A 183 -15.42 38.50 21.63
C ASN A 183 -15.17 37.14 20.94
N ASP A 184 -15.44 37.03 19.65
CA ASP A 184 -15.18 35.80 18.89
C ASP A 184 -13.67 35.51 18.79
N GLN A 185 -12.85 36.55 18.61
CA GLN A 185 -11.39 36.41 18.63
C GLN A 185 -10.89 35.91 20.00
N LYS A 186 -11.51 36.36 21.10
CA LYS A 186 -11.21 35.85 22.44
C LYS A 186 -11.58 34.36 22.56
N ILE A 187 -12.79 33.98 22.15
CA ILE A 187 -13.25 32.58 22.16
C ILE A 187 -12.31 31.70 21.31
N LEU A 188 -11.93 32.14 20.12
CA LEU A 188 -10.99 31.42 19.25
C LEU A 188 -9.62 31.22 19.91
N GLY A 189 -9.12 32.21 20.66
CA GLY A 189 -7.90 32.07 21.46
C GLY A 189 -8.02 30.99 22.54
N GLU A 190 -9.21 30.78 23.09
CA GLU A 190 -9.50 29.75 24.10
C GLU A 190 -9.76 28.36 23.47
N MET A 191 -10.23 28.29 22.22
CA MET A 191 -10.59 27.06 21.51
C MET A 191 -9.42 26.34 20.80
N GLN A 192 -8.17 26.57 21.20
CA GLN A 192 -7.03 25.91 20.56
C GLN A 192 -7.14 24.38 20.63
N THR A 193 -7.31 23.76 19.45
CA THR A 193 -7.33 22.31 19.30
C THR A 193 -5.93 21.75 19.53
N LYS A 194 -5.67 21.28 20.75
CA LYS A 194 -4.50 20.44 21.00
C LYS A 194 -4.81 19.03 20.53
N SER A 195 -4.30 18.66 19.36
CA SER A 195 -4.37 17.26 18.92
C SER A 195 -3.43 16.41 19.76
N SER A 196 -4.00 15.60 20.65
CA SER A 196 -3.23 14.65 21.48
C SER A 196 -2.43 13.66 20.63
N ARG A 197 -2.87 13.39 19.38
CA ARG A 197 -2.16 12.53 18.43
C ARG A 197 -0.85 13.16 17.97
N GLN A 198 -0.86 14.45 17.65
CA GLN A 198 0.33 15.17 17.19
C GLN A 198 1.41 15.21 18.27
N ASP A 199 1.03 15.43 19.52
CA ASP A 199 1.96 15.40 20.66
C ASP A 199 2.54 14.00 20.90
N ARG A 200 1.71 12.94 20.77
CA ARG A 200 2.18 11.55 20.82
C ARG A 200 3.17 11.25 19.70
N LEU A 201 2.88 11.65 18.46
CA LEU A 201 3.78 11.46 17.33
C LEU A 201 5.13 12.12 17.58
N ARG A 202 5.16 13.37 18.08
CA ARG A 202 6.42 14.04 18.44
C ARG A 202 7.21 13.26 19.49
N ARG A 203 6.52 12.80 20.54
CA ARG A 203 7.14 12.00 21.62
C ARG A 203 7.76 10.69 21.10
N MET A 204 7.18 10.06 20.08
CA MET A 204 7.71 8.82 19.51
C MET A 204 9.16 8.96 18.98
N TYR A 205 9.52 10.14 18.48
CA TYR A 205 10.89 10.45 18.01
C TYR A 205 11.87 10.72 19.15
N ASP A 206 11.38 10.85 20.38
CA ASP A 206 12.16 11.25 21.56
C ASP A 206 12.22 10.14 22.63
N LEU A 207 11.85 8.91 22.29
CA LEU A 207 11.91 7.79 23.23
C LEU A 207 13.36 7.39 23.53
N ASP A 208 13.61 7.03 24.78
CA ASP A 208 14.90 6.54 25.27
C ASP A 208 14.73 5.23 26.06
N GLY A 209 15.14 4.12 25.45
CA GLY A 209 15.15 2.82 26.11
C GLY A 209 13.78 2.13 26.19
N ALA A 210 13.79 0.93 26.74
CA ALA A 210 12.63 0.02 26.69
C ALA A 210 11.45 0.50 27.54
N ASP A 211 11.72 1.09 28.71
CA ASP A 211 10.68 1.56 29.63
C ASP A 211 9.86 2.69 28.99
N GLU A 212 10.50 3.62 28.29
CA GLU A 212 9.79 4.69 27.58
C GLU A 212 8.99 4.15 26.39
N TRP A 213 9.48 3.17 25.65
CA TRP A 213 8.70 2.49 24.61
C TRP A 213 7.47 1.77 25.17
N LEU A 214 7.61 1.06 26.29
CA LEU A 214 6.49 0.38 26.95
C LEU A 214 5.48 1.39 27.51
N GLN A 215 5.96 2.46 28.15
CA GLN A 215 5.11 3.54 28.65
C GLN A 215 4.39 4.24 27.50
N PHE A 216 5.08 4.49 26.39
CA PHE A 216 4.51 5.07 25.19
C PHE A 216 3.30 4.28 24.66
N ILE A 217 3.41 2.95 24.64
CA ILE A 217 2.31 2.05 24.25
C ILE A 217 1.20 2.03 25.32
N LYS A 218 1.54 2.05 26.61
CA LYS A 218 0.58 2.09 27.71
C LYS A 218 -0.28 3.36 27.72
N ASP A 219 0.29 4.48 27.32
CA ASP A 219 -0.40 5.78 27.25
C ASP A 219 -1.39 5.91 26.08
N GLN A 220 -1.37 4.98 25.12
CA GLN A 220 -2.30 5.01 23.99
C GLN A 220 -3.72 4.64 24.40
N ASP A 221 -4.68 5.17 23.63
CA ASP A 221 -6.10 4.79 23.72
C ASP A 221 -6.24 3.31 23.34
N ASP A 222 -6.92 2.52 24.18
CA ASP A 222 -7.15 1.10 23.90
C ASP A 222 -7.96 0.91 22.62
N ALA A 223 -8.86 1.84 22.28
CA ALA A 223 -9.62 1.80 21.03
C ALA A 223 -8.76 2.12 19.79
N ALA A 224 -7.56 2.68 19.97
CA ALA A 224 -6.61 2.96 18.90
C ALA A 224 -5.70 1.77 18.58
N MET A 225 -5.76 0.67 19.34
CA MET A 225 -4.86 -0.47 19.20
C MET A 225 -5.62 -1.79 19.02
N PRO A 226 -4.99 -2.81 18.42
CA PRO A 226 -5.50 -4.17 18.47
C PRO A 226 -5.68 -4.65 19.93
N PRO A 227 -6.64 -5.55 20.19
CA PRO A 227 -6.93 -6.01 21.55
C PRO A 227 -5.71 -6.54 22.29
N PHE A 228 -5.62 -6.32 23.61
CA PHE A 228 -4.53 -6.80 24.47
C PHE A 228 -3.11 -6.34 24.12
N THR A 229 -2.93 -5.34 23.24
CA THR A 229 -1.61 -4.87 22.81
C THR A 229 -0.71 -4.48 23.98
N LYS A 230 -1.21 -3.68 24.94
CA LYS A 230 -0.44 -3.26 26.12
C LYS A 230 0.11 -4.45 26.91
N PHE A 231 -0.76 -5.41 27.21
CA PHE A 231 -0.38 -6.65 27.90
C PHE A 231 0.61 -7.47 27.07
N ALA A 232 0.36 -7.64 25.77
CA ALA A 232 1.21 -8.45 24.91
C ALA A 232 2.63 -7.89 24.82
N GLN A 233 2.79 -6.58 24.62
CA GLN A 233 4.10 -5.94 24.53
C GLN A 233 4.90 -6.06 25.83
N GLU A 234 4.27 -5.80 26.97
CA GLU A 234 4.88 -5.99 28.29
C GLU A 234 5.23 -7.46 28.56
N TYR A 235 4.35 -8.39 28.20
CA TYR A 235 4.58 -9.82 28.36
C TYR A 235 5.76 -10.30 27.51
N ILE A 236 5.82 -9.91 26.23
CA ILE A 236 6.93 -10.28 25.34
C ILE A 236 8.24 -9.70 25.88
N TYR A 237 8.24 -8.45 26.34
CA TYR A 237 9.41 -7.83 26.95
C TYR A 237 9.89 -8.61 28.17
N ASN A 238 9.03 -8.85 29.16
CA ASN A 238 9.41 -9.58 30.36
C ASN A 238 9.85 -11.02 30.05
N TRP A 239 9.28 -11.66 29.03
CA TRP A 239 9.68 -12.98 28.57
C TRP A 239 11.11 -13.00 28.00
N GLN A 240 11.44 -11.99 27.20
CA GLN A 240 12.71 -11.86 26.50
C GLN A 240 13.82 -11.23 27.35
N HIS A 241 13.46 -10.55 28.43
CA HIS A 241 14.37 -9.83 29.33
C HIS A 241 14.22 -10.32 30.78
N PRO A 242 14.52 -11.61 31.07
CA PRO A 242 14.63 -12.05 32.45
C PRO A 242 15.81 -11.35 33.14
N ASP A 243 15.89 -11.49 34.47
CA ASP A 243 17.10 -11.12 35.20
C ASP A 243 18.32 -11.83 34.57
N PRO A 244 19.43 -11.12 34.27
CA PRO A 244 20.61 -11.71 33.67
C PRO A 244 21.15 -12.92 34.44
N SER A 245 21.00 -12.95 35.77
CA SER A 245 21.41 -14.08 36.60
C SER A 245 20.59 -15.36 36.32
N ASP A 246 19.36 -15.21 35.85
CA ASP A 246 18.46 -16.32 35.51
C ASP A 246 18.69 -16.87 34.10
N CYS A 247 19.35 -16.13 33.20
CA CYS A 247 19.53 -16.53 31.80
C CYS A 247 20.14 -17.95 31.68
N LYS A 248 21.09 -18.33 32.53
CA LYS A 248 21.72 -19.66 32.49
C LYS A 248 20.74 -20.82 32.72
N ASN A 249 19.64 -20.57 33.44
CA ASN A 249 18.63 -21.58 33.76
C ASN A 249 17.48 -21.62 32.74
N ARG A 250 17.51 -20.76 31.72
CA ARG A 250 16.48 -20.69 30.68
C ARG A 250 16.81 -21.61 29.51
N LYS A 251 15.78 -21.91 28.72
CA LYS A 251 15.90 -22.60 27.44
C LYS A 251 15.82 -21.60 26.30
N PHE A 252 16.62 -21.81 25.27
CA PHE A 252 16.79 -20.89 24.17
C PHE A 252 16.38 -21.48 22.83
N LEU A 253 15.90 -20.61 21.96
CA LEU A 253 15.90 -20.81 20.52
C LEU A 253 16.87 -19.76 19.96
N VAL A 254 17.95 -20.21 19.32
CA VAL A 254 19.04 -19.35 18.85
C VAL A 254 18.87 -19.17 17.37
N LEU A 255 18.69 -17.92 16.94
CA LEU A 255 18.58 -17.57 15.54
C LEU A 255 19.97 -17.27 14.99
N HIS A 256 20.51 -18.25 14.27
CA HIS A 256 21.83 -18.21 13.62
C HIS A 256 21.66 -17.98 12.13
N HIS A 257 21.41 -16.75 11.72
CA HIS A 257 21.08 -16.43 10.35
C HIS A 257 21.73 -15.12 9.97
N ASN A 258 22.62 -15.10 8.98
CA ASN A 258 23.19 -13.86 8.44
C ASN A 258 23.08 -13.76 6.91
N ARG A 259 22.38 -14.71 6.28
CA ARG A 259 22.22 -14.79 4.83
C ARG A 259 20.94 -14.12 4.36
N ASP A 260 20.72 -12.91 4.88
CA ASP A 260 19.59 -12.08 4.49
C ASP A 260 19.89 -11.42 3.14
N ILE A 261 19.56 -12.14 2.07
CA ILE A 261 19.53 -11.55 0.72
C ILE A 261 18.21 -10.79 0.47
N ASN A 262 17.23 -11.01 1.34
CA ASN A 262 15.90 -10.41 1.28
C ASN A 262 15.87 -9.04 1.99
N GLY A 263 14.77 -8.31 1.82
CA GLY A 263 14.57 -7.02 2.48
C GLY A 263 14.30 -7.11 3.98
N LEU A 264 14.40 -5.96 4.66
CA LEU A 264 14.20 -5.85 6.11
C LEU A 264 12.84 -6.42 6.57
N GLY A 265 11.79 -6.27 5.75
CA GLY A 265 10.48 -6.84 6.04
C GLY A 265 10.52 -8.36 6.26
N THR A 266 11.27 -9.08 5.42
CA THR A 266 11.44 -10.53 5.58
C THR A 266 12.16 -10.88 6.88
N VAL A 267 13.17 -10.10 7.26
CA VAL A 267 13.91 -10.32 8.51
C VAL A 267 13.00 -10.10 9.72
N VAL A 268 12.20 -9.04 9.71
CA VAL A 268 11.26 -8.71 10.78
C VAL A 268 10.16 -9.77 10.90
N HIS A 269 9.50 -10.12 9.79
CA HIS A 269 8.42 -11.10 9.79
C HIS A 269 8.90 -12.52 10.10
N GLY A 270 10.05 -12.92 9.54
CA GLY A 270 10.70 -14.19 9.84
C GLY A 270 11.11 -14.30 11.31
N THR A 271 11.75 -13.26 11.86
CA THR A 271 12.13 -13.22 13.28
C THR A 271 10.89 -13.24 14.18
N GLY A 272 9.85 -12.46 13.86
CA GLY A 272 8.60 -12.46 14.61
C GLY A 272 7.86 -13.80 14.57
N TRP A 273 8.03 -14.56 13.49
CA TRP A 273 7.56 -15.95 13.44
C TRP A 273 8.30 -16.85 14.41
N VAL A 274 9.64 -16.80 14.36
CA VAL A 274 10.50 -17.60 15.24
C VAL A 274 10.32 -17.20 16.70
N LEU A 275 10.00 -15.94 17.00
CA LEU A 275 9.65 -15.50 18.35
C LEU A 275 8.40 -16.23 18.85
N GLY A 276 7.38 -16.32 18.01
CA GLY A 276 6.16 -17.02 18.35
C GLY A 276 6.41 -18.50 18.60
N LEU A 277 7.33 -19.08 17.83
CA LEU A 277 7.79 -20.45 17.98
C LEU A 277 8.54 -20.66 19.30
N ALA A 278 9.46 -19.77 19.65
CA ALA A 278 10.20 -19.83 20.91
C ALA A 278 9.25 -19.81 22.11
N MET A 279 8.32 -18.84 22.14
CA MET A 279 7.35 -18.69 23.22
C MET A 279 6.42 -19.92 23.34
N ARG A 280 5.98 -20.49 22.21
CA ARG A 280 5.18 -21.72 22.20
C ARG A 280 5.87 -22.89 22.88
N HIS A 281 7.19 -22.98 22.74
CA HIS A 281 7.99 -24.06 23.33
C HIS A 281 8.64 -23.69 24.67
N GLY A 282 8.21 -22.59 25.30
CA GLY A 282 8.75 -22.18 26.59
C GLY A 282 10.22 -21.77 26.52
N ARG A 283 10.64 -21.18 25.40
CA ARG A 283 12.02 -20.74 25.13
C ARG A 283 12.08 -19.23 24.95
N ILE A 284 13.23 -18.64 25.30
CA ILE A 284 13.60 -17.27 24.93
C ILE A 284 14.22 -17.32 23.54
N LEU A 285 13.80 -16.43 22.65
CA LEU A 285 14.48 -16.25 21.37
C LEU A 285 15.69 -15.33 21.57
N ILE A 286 16.87 -15.75 21.14
CA ILE A 286 18.05 -14.89 21.12
C ILE A 286 18.67 -14.88 19.73
N TYR A 287 19.29 -13.76 19.36
CA TYR A 287 20.18 -13.73 18.21
C TYR A 287 21.48 -14.44 18.56
N ASP A 288 22.08 -15.10 17.57
CA ASP A 288 23.44 -15.60 17.70
C ASP A 288 24.42 -14.42 17.62
N ASP A 289 25.16 -14.16 18.70
CA ASP A 289 26.10 -13.05 18.82
C ASP A 289 27.13 -13.00 17.67
N GLU A 290 27.47 -14.14 17.05
CA GLU A 290 28.42 -14.21 15.93
C GLU A 290 27.73 -14.09 14.56
N VAL A 291 26.57 -14.71 14.41
CA VAL A 291 25.86 -14.85 13.12
C VAL A 291 24.40 -14.44 13.30
N SER A 292 24.22 -13.15 13.52
CA SER A 292 22.93 -12.53 13.79
C SER A 292 22.19 -12.10 12.52
N PRO A 293 20.85 -12.09 12.56
CA PRO A 293 20.02 -11.64 11.45
C PRO A 293 20.15 -10.15 11.19
N GLY A 294 20.09 -9.76 9.93
CA GLY A 294 20.13 -8.36 9.49
C GLY A 294 21.53 -7.72 9.46
N GLN A 295 22.61 -8.50 9.57
CA GLN A 295 23.99 -7.99 9.48
C GLN A 295 24.27 -7.27 8.15
N ASN A 296 23.59 -7.68 7.09
CA ASN A 296 23.65 -7.06 5.76
C ASN A 296 23.08 -5.64 5.71
N PHE A 297 22.34 -5.17 6.72
CA PHE A 297 21.78 -3.81 6.78
C PHE A 297 22.70 -2.80 7.47
N LEU A 298 23.87 -3.25 7.95
CA LEU A 298 24.69 -2.48 8.87
C LEU A 298 26.14 -2.42 8.37
N GLU A 299 26.81 -1.34 8.76
CA GLU A 299 28.25 -1.19 8.60
C GLU A 299 29.03 -2.12 9.53
N GLN A 300 30.31 -2.32 9.22
CA GLN A 300 31.20 -3.19 10.00
C GLN A 300 31.45 -2.64 11.42
N ASP A 301 31.40 -1.33 11.62
CA ASP A 301 31.56 -0.70 12.94
C ASP A 301 30.37 -1.00 13.87
N CYS A 302 29.16 -1.14 13.32
CA CYS A 302 27.98 -1.67 14.02
C CYS A 302 28.14 -3.15 14.41
N GLN A 303 29.15 -3.85 13.90
CA GLN A 303 29.49 -5.23 14.24
C GLN A 303 30.62 -5.30 15.29
N ALA A 304 30.95 -4.18 15.94
CA ALA A 304 31.92 -4.14 17.02
C ALA A 304 31.54 -5.07 18.18
N SER A 305 32.56 -5.56 18.90
CA SER A 305 32.41 -6.53 19.99
C SER A 305 31.37 -6.06 21.01
N GLY A 306 30.28 -6.83 21.14
CA GLY A 306 29.21 -6.62 22.12
C GLY A 306 27.88 -6.10 21.57
N VAL A 307 27.80 -5.63 20.31
CA VAL A 307 26.54 -5.20 19.68
C VAL A 307 26.07 -6.24 18.66
N ARG A 308 24.86 -6.78 18.85
CA ARG A 308 24.34 -7.87 18.00
C ARG A 308 23.53 -7.34 16.83
N SER A 309 24.18 -7.23 15.66
CA SER A 309 23.50 -6.89 14.39
C SER A 309 22.51 -5.72 14.57
N LEU A 310 21.21 -5.96 14.38
CA LEU A 310 20.15 -4.98 14.43
C LEU A 310 20.00 -4.27 15.78
N ASP A 311 20.59 -4.78 16.87
CA ASP A 311 20.75 -4.07 18.15
C ASP A 311 21.56 -2.74 17.98
N CYS A 312 22.27 -2.55 16.86
CA CYS A 312 22.94 -1.28 16.54
C CYS A 312 21.94 -0.13 16.31
N ILE A 313 20.73 -0.44 15.83
CA ILE A 313 19.68 0.56 15.52
C ILE A 313 18.40 0.37 16.34
N PHE A 314 18.15 -0.84 16.82
CA PHE A 314 17.04 -1.19 17.69
C PHE A 314 17.53 -1.48 19.11
N LEU A 315 16.60 -1.51 20.07
CA LEU A 315 16.87 -1.97 21.41
C LEU A 315 17.25 -3.46 21.39
N PRO A 316 18.08 -3.92 22.34
CA PRO A 316 18.45 -5.32 22.45
C PRO A 316 17.24 -6.26 22.37
N PHE A 317 17.32 -7.28 21.51
CA PHE A 317 16.22 -8.23 21.34
C PHE A 317 15.98 -9.15 22.56
N SER A 318 16.99 -9.31 23.42
CA SER A 318 16.91 -10.06 24.67
C SER A 318 18.04 -9.63 25.62
N SER A 319 17.82 -9.75 26.93
CA SER A 319 18.89 -9.58 27.93
C SER A 319 19.89 -10.75 27.97
N CYS A 320 19.53 -11.91 27.41
CA CYS A 320 20.42 -13.08 27.36
C CYS A 320 21.25 -13.06 26.07
N SER A 321 22.41 -13.73 26.10
CA SER A 321 23.42 -13.76 25.03
C SER A 321 23.81 -15.20 24.66
N SER A 322 24.10 -15.44 23.37
CA SER A 322 24.46 -16.77 22.89
C SER A 322 25.87 -17.19 23.34
N THR A 323 26.79 -16.25 23.50
CA THR A 323 28.18 -16.52 23.93
C THR A 323 28.31 -16.74 25.43
N HIS A 324 27.41 -16.20 26.24
CA HIS A 324 27.53 -16.22 27.70
C HIS A 324 26.60 -17.21 28.42
N HIS A 325 25.46 -17.57 27.83
CA HIS A 325 24.38 -18.27 28.55
C HIS A 325 23.99 -19.63 27.97
N LEU A 326 24.54 -20.00 26.82
CA LEU A 326 24.25 -21.30 26.23
C LEU A 326 25.05 -22.42 26.91
N THR A 327 24.38 -23.56 27.02
CA THR A 327 24.97 -24.86 27.38
C THR A 327 24.53 -25.87 26.32
N GLU A 328 25.19 -27.02 26.21
CA GLU A 328 24.87 -28.02 25.18
C GLU A 328 23.38 -28.42 25.16
N ASP A 329 22.73 -28.47 26.32
CA ASP A 329 21.36 -28.98 26.46
C ASP A 329 20.26 -27.89 26.50
N ASN A 330 20.62 -26.62 26.67
CA ASN A 330 19.62 -25.57 26.91
C ASN A 330 19.15 -24.86 25.63
N HIS A 331 19.65 -25.19 24.44
CA HIS A 331 19.35 -24.44 23.23
C HIS A 331 19.00 -25.31 22.02
N LEU A 332 18.32 -24.67 21.06
CA LEU A 332 18.12 -25.20 19.72
C LEU A 332 18.56 -24.11 18.75
N LYS A 333 19.42 -24.46 17.80
CA LYS A 333 19.94 -23.53 16.80
C LYS A 333 19.09 -23.60 15.53
N LEU A 334 18.68 -22.44 15.01
CA LEU A 334 17.95 -22.29 13.76
C LEU A 334 18.81 -21.53 12.77
N GLU A 335 19.15 -22.18 11.66
CA GLU A 335 19.96 -21.58 10.60
C GLU A 335 19.16 -20.69 9.64
N SER A 336 17.83 -20.76 9.72
CA SER A 336 16.94 -20.09 8.80
C SER A 336 15.52 -19.99 9.33
N TYR A 337 14.84 -18.90 9.00
CA TYR A 337 13.39 -18.75 9.16
C TYR A 337 12.58 -19.66 8.24
N TRP A 338 13.17 -20.22 7.18
CA TRP A 338 12.46 -21.03 6.18
C TRP A 338 12.50 -22.53 6.48
N ARG A 339 13.43 -22.94 7.36
CA ARG A 339 13.74 -24.36 7.62
C ARG A 339 13.69 -24.62 9.11
N ILE A 340 12.49 -24.86 9.62
CA ILE A 340 12.31 -25.32 10.99
C ILE A 340 12.56 -26.84 11.04
N PRO A 341 13.37 -27.32 11.99
CA PRO A 341 13.57 -28.75 12.19
C PRO A 341 12.23 -29.46 12.37
N LEU A 342 12.05 -30.63 11.73
CA LEU A 342 10.80 -31.40 11.75
C LEU A 342 10.32 -31.73 13.18
N GLN A 343 11.24 -31.83 14.15
CA GLN A 343 10.90 -32.04 15.56
C GLN A 343 10.19 -30.85 16.22
N ILE A 344 10.18 -29.67 15.59
CA ILE A 344 9.54 -28.46 16.10
C ILE A 344 8.24 -28.23 15.32
N ASN A 345 7.14 -28.77 15.86
CA ASN A 345 5.82 -28.71 15.21
C ASN A 345 5.16 -27.34 15.37
N MET A 346 5.14 -26.54 14.30
CA MET A 346 4.37 -25.30 14.24
C MET A 346 3.89 -24.99 12.82
N SER A 347 2.61 -24.65 12.69
CA SER A 347 2.05 -24.09 11.46
C SER A 347 2.57 -22.67 11.21
N ALA A 348 2.74 -22.28 9.95
CA ALA A 348 3.08 -20.90 9.57
C ALA A 348 2.03 -19.88 10.08
N ALA A 349 0.79 -20.32 10.33
CA ALA A 349 -0.29 -19.49 10.87
C ALA A 349 -0.37 -19.44 12.41
N ALA A 350 0.58 -20.08 13.10
CA ALA A 350 0.48 -20.25 14.53
C ALA A 350 0.80 -18.96 15.32
N VAL A 351 0.00 -18.74 16.35
CA VAL A 351 0.16 -17.72 17.40
C VAL A 351 0.66 -18.40 18.69
N PRO A 352 1.39 -17.70 19.58
CA PRO A 352 1.70 -18.23 20.91
C PRO A 352 0.43 -18.68 21.66
N PRO A 353 0.42 -19.88 22.29
CA PRO A 353 -0.80 -20.48 22.83
C PRO A 353 -1.57 -19.59 23.81
N LEU A 354 -0.87 -18.89 24.70
CA LEU A 354 -1.49 -17.96 25.66
C LEU A 354 -2.31 -16.89 24.94
N PHE A 355 -1.69 -16.15 24.02
CA PHE A 355 -2.37 -15.09 23.27
C PHE A 355 -3.47 -15.64 22.37
N GLY A 356 -3.22 -16.77 21.71
CA GLY A 356 -4.22 -17.44 20.88
C GLY A 356 -5.46 -17.82 21.68
N GLN A 357 -5.30 -18.35 22.89
CA GLN A 357 -6.43 -18.69 23.75
C GLN A 357 -7.12 -17.46 24.31
N MET A 358 -6.36 -16.41 24.70
CA MET A 358 -6.92 -15.15 25.17
C MET A 358 -7.81 -14.49 24.10
N LEU A 359 -7.32 -14.42 22.86
CA LEU A 359 -8.08 -13.88 21.74
C LEU A 359 -9.33 -14.71 21.45
N LYS A 360 -9.23 -16.04 21.43
CA LYS A 360 -10.40 -16.92 21.22
C LYS A 360 -11.47 -16.76 22.31
N ASN A 361 -11.05 -16.60 23.57
CA ASN A 361 -11.98 -16.48 24.69
C ASN A 361 -12.73 -15.15 24.69
N ASN A 362 -12.09 -14.06 24.26
CA ASN A 362 -12.66 -12.71 24.35
C ASN A 362 -13.22 -12.21 23.00
N PHE A 363 -12.75 -12.77 21.89
CA PHE A 363 -13.13 -12.43 20.53
C PHE A 363 -13.40 -13.72 19.73
N PRO A 364 -14.44 -14.48 20.08
CA PRO A 364 -14.70 -15.79 19.47
C PRO A 364 -14.96 -15.74 17.95
N GLU A 365 -15.36 -14.57 17.44
CA GLU A 365 -15.60 -14.33 16.01
C GLU A 365 -14.34 -13.90 15.25
N MET A 366 -13.21 -13.67 15.94
CA MET A 366 -11.97 -13.27 15.29
C MET A 366 -11.43 -14.40 14.42
N HIS A 367 -11.32 -14.14 13.10
CA HIS A 367 -10.80 -15.12 12.15
C HIS A 367 -9.34 -15.51 12.48
N PRO A 368 -8.92 -16.77 12.27
CA PRO A 368 -7.54 -17.20 12.52
C PRO A 368 -6.48 -16.35 11.82
N ASP A 369 -6.75 -15.88 10.60
CA ASP A 369 -5.82 -15.00 9.89
C ASP A 369 -5.73 -13.60 10.51
N ALA A 370 -6.80 -13.10 11.12
CA ALA A 370 -6.76 -11.86 11.90
C ALA A 370 -5.94 -12.05 13.19
N MET A 371 -6.05 -13.21 13.86
CA MET A 371 -5.19 -13.55 15.01
C MET A 371 -3.71 -13.66 14.59
N LYS A 372 -3.45 -14.19 13.39
CA LYS A 372 -2.11 -14.27 12.80
C LYS A 372 -1.57 -12.86 12.56
N TYR A 373 -2.31 -11.99 11.88
CA TYR A 373 -1.96 -10.57 11.68
C TYR A 373 -1.71 -9.86 13.02
N TRP A 374 -2.58 -10.08 14.01
CA TRP A 374 -2.41 -9.53 15.36
C TRP A 374 -1.05 -9.90 15.94
N TRP A 375 -0.68 -11.19 15.90
CA TRP A 375 0.62 -11.64 16.42
C TRP A 375 1.79 -11.03 15.65
N ARG A 376 1.70 -10.95 14.32
CA ARG A 376 2.76 -10.36 13.49
C ARG A 376 2.98 -8.90 13.85
N SER A 377 1.89 -8.16 14.07
CA SER A 377 1.94 -6.77 14.51
C SER A 377 2.66 -6.63 15.85
N GLN A 378 2.32 -7.47 16.83
CA GLN A 378 2.98 -7.44 18.15
C GLN A 378 4.48 -7.74 18.03
N ALA A 379 4.85 -8.75 17.25
CA ALA A 379 6.24 -9.16 17.10
C ALA A 379 7.08 -8.12 16.35
N ALA A 380 6.55 -7.53 15.28
CA ALA A 380 7.22 -6.47 14.52
C ALA A 380 7.47 -5.23 15.40
N ALA A 381 6.42 -4.76 16.10
CA ALA A 381 6.53 -3.63 17.02
C ALA A 381 7.49 -3.89 18.18
N TYR A 382 7.56 -5.15 18.67
CA TYR A 382 8.53 -5.53 19.69
C TYR A 382 9.97 -5.44 19.15
N MET A 383 10.22 -6.02 17.97
CA MET A 383 11.56 -6.09 17.40
C MET A 383 12.11 -4.72 16.98
N MET A 384 11.24 -3.83 16.49
CA MET A 384 11.66 -2.61 15.81
C MET A 384 11.73 -1.38 16.73
N ARG A 385 11.68 -1.55 18.06
CA ARG A 385 11.87 -0.44 19.01
C ARG A 385 13.26 0.18 18.79
N MET A 386 13.33 1.37 18.19
CA MET A 386 14.61 2.00 17.91
C MET A 386 15.32 2.44 19.19
N ASN A 387 16.65 2.31 19.19
CA ASN A 387 17.48 2.82 20.28
C ASN A 387 17.68 4.34 20.16
N ARG A 388 18.14 4.98 21.24
CA ARG A 388 18.25 6.44 21.30
C ARG A 388 19.15 7.04 20.20
N PRO A 389 20.39 6.56 19.96
CA PRO A 389 21.23 7.10 18.90
C PRO A 389 20.58 7.04 17.51
N ALA A 390 19.90 5.95 17.19
CA ALA A 390 19.22 5.80 15.91
C ALA A 390 17.99 6.72 15.80
N LEU A 391 17.22 6.91 16.88
CA LEU A 391 16.10 7.86 16.93
C LEU A 391 16.58 9.30 16.79
N ASP A 392 17.69 9.69 17.43
CA ASP A 392 18.28 11.02 17.27
C ASP A 392 18.68 11.29 15.82
N ARG A 393 19.32 10.32 15.18
CA ARG A 393 19.68 10.42 13.76
C ARG A 393 18.43 10.50 12.87
N LEU A 394 17.42 9.67 13.14
CA LEU A 394 16.15 9.66 12.40
C LEU A 394 15.41 11.01 12.55
N LYS A 395 15.32 11.55 13.76
CA LYS A 395 14.72 12.86 14.05
C LYS A 395 15.46 13.99 13.35
N ALA A 396 16.80 13.96 13.35
CA ALA A 396 17.61 14.93 12.61
C ALA A 396 17.29 14.89 11.11
N LEU A 397 17.21 13.70 10.51
CA LEU A 397 16.82 13.54 9.10
C LEU A 397 15.38 14.01 8.83
N ARG A 398 14.46 13.80 9.77
CA ARG A 398 13.04 14.18 9.63
C ARG A 398 12.81 15.69 9.70
N LEU A 399 13.66 16.40 10.45
CA LEU A 399 13.61 17.86 10.63
C LEU A 399 14.48 18.63 9.64
N ASP A 400 15.37 17.95 8.91
CA ASP A 400 16.21 18.57 7.89
C ASP A 400 15.39 18.89 6.62
N GLU A 401 15.27 20.19 6.32
CA GLU A 401 14.55 20.72 5.14
C GLU A 401 15.21 20.32 3.81
N THR A 402 16.48 19.92 3.82
CA THR A 402 17.16 19.41 2.62
C THR A 402 16.84 17.95 2.34
N GLN A 403 16.46 17.19 3.39
CA GLN A 403 16.19 15.76 3.30
C GLN A 403 14.74 15.45 2.94
N ASN A 404 13.83 16.43 3.02
CA ASN A 404 12.41 16.22 2.76
C ASN A 404 11.88 17.37 1.92
N THR A 405 11.19 17.03 0.83
CA THR A 405 10.60 18.00 -0.09
C THR A 405 9.10 17.86 -0.09
N ALA A 406 8.39 18.98 -0.18
CA ALA A 406 6.97 19.02 -0.43
C ALA A 406 6.67 19.97 -1.60
N VAL A 407 5.76 19.57 -2.47
CA VAL A 407 5.29 20.40 -3.59
C VAL A 407 3.78 20.33 -3.69
N THR A 408 3.17 21.40 -4.20
CA THR A 408 1.76 21.43 -4.58
C THR A 408 1.61 22.23 -5.87
N HIS A 409 0.36 22.43 -6.32
CA HIS A 409 0.07 23.19 -7.52
C HIS A 409 -0.65 24.49 -7.16
N SER A 410 -0.33 25.56 -7.87
CA SER A 410 -1.07 26.82 -7.82
C SER A 410 -2.46 26.66 -8.46
N SER A 411 -3.30 27.70 -8.38
CA SER A 411 -4.56 27.76 -9.11
C SER A 411 -4.39 27.76 -10.64
N THR A 412 -3.21 28.11 -11.14
CA THR A 412 -2.87 28.06 -12.57
C THR A 412 -2.27 26.73 -12.99
N GLY A 413 -2.08 25.78 -12.05
CA GLY A 413 -1.50 24.47 -12.31
C GLY A 413 0.04 24.47 -12.32
N GLU A 414 0.68 25.55 -11.87
CA GLU A 414 2.15 25.59 -11.74
C GLU A 414 2.61 24.89 -10.47
N LEU A 415 3.69 24.14 -10.56
CA LEU A 415 4.30 23.48 -9.41
C LEU A 415 4.94 24.53 -8.49
N ILE A 416 4.59 24.50 -7.21
CA ILE A 416 5.12 25.41 -6.19
C ILE A 416 5.62 24.61 -4.99
N ASP A 417 6.68 25.12 -4.36
CA ASP A 417 7.22 24.54 -3.13
C ASP A 417 6.22 24.69 -1.98
N ALA A 418 6.10 23.65 -1.18
CA ALA A 418 5.30 23.63 0.05
C ALA A 418 6.20 23.34 1.25
N LYS A 419 5.73 23.74 2.44
CA LYS A 419 6.43 23.40 3.68
C LYS A 419 6.16 21.95 4.05
N VAL A 420 7.21 21.20 4.36
CA VAL A 420 7.06 19.86 4.96
C VAL A 420 6.58 20.02 6.42
N PRO A 421 5.38 19.54 6.78
CA PRO A 421 4.88 19.62 8.15
C PRO A 421 5.61 18.60 9.05
N PHE A 422 5.68 18.86 10.36
CA PHE A 422 6.14 17.89 11.35
C PHE A 422 5.31 17.94 12.66
N PRO A 423 4.68 16.81 13.04
CA PRO A 423 4.39 15.62 12.22
C PRO A 423 3.46 15.93 11.02
N LEU A 424 3.15 14.93 10.20
CA LEU A 424 2.09 15.05 9.19
C LEU A 424 0.75 15.45 9.84
N PRO A 425 -0.05 16.35 9.21
CA PRO A 425 -1.35 16.75 9.71
C PRO A 425 -2.30 15.57 9.87
N ASP A 426 -3.25 15.68 10.80
CA ASP A 426 -4.36 14.72 10.88
C ASP A 426 -5.18 14.77 9.58
N GLY A 427 -5.65 13.61 9.12
CA GLY A 427 -6.32 13.44 7.83
C GLY A 427 -5.40 13.31 6.61
N SER A 428 -4.08 13.37 6.80
CA SER A 428 -3.11 13.12 5.72
C SER A 428 -3.07 11.66 5.26
N PHE A 429 -2.44 11.45 4.11
CA PHE A 429 -2.24 10.16 3.48
C PHE A 429 -0.77 9.75 3.48
N SER A 430 -0.51 8.45 3.46
CA SER A 430 0.79 7.87 3.12
C SER A 430 0.60 6.79 2.07
N MET A 431 1.39 6.84 1.02
CA MET A 431 1.42 5.84 -0.05
C MET A 431 2.80 5.19 -0.07
N HIS A 432 2.85 3.87 0.08
CA HIS A 432 4.07 3.13 -0.25
C HIS A 432 3.90 2.34 -1.55
N VAL A 433 4.60 2.84 -2.57
CA VAL A 433 4.55 2.32 -3.94
C VAL A 433 5.80 1.49 -4.17
N ARG A 434 5.63 0.17 -4.12
CA ARG A 434 6.71 -0.79 -4.35
C ARG A 434 6.79 -1.13 -5.83
N HIS A 435 7.74 -0.52 -6.52
CA HIS A 435 8.12 -0.76 -7.92
C HIS A 435 9.60 -1.18 -8.01
N GLY A 436 9.87 -2.42 -8.43
CA GLY A 436 11.23 -2.83 -8.76
C GLY A 436 11.41 -4.32 -8.96
N ASP A 437 12.44 -4.93 -8.36
CA ASP A 437 12.72 -6.37 -8.40
C ASP A 437 11.49 -7.23 -8.08
N LYS A 438 10.57 -6.67 -7.29
CA LYS A 438 9.31 -7.29 -6.92
C LYS A 438 8.33 -7.50 -8.08
N GLY A 439 8.57 -6.97 -9.27
CA GLY A 439 7.80 -7.30 -10.48
C GLY A 439 7.89 -8.78 -10.87
N ILE A 440 8.88 -9.50 -10.33
CA ILE A 440 9.01 -10.96 -10.46
C ILE A 440 8.08 -11.70 -9.48
N GLU A 441 7.72 -11.07 -8.36
CA GLU A 441 6.92 -11.68 -7.27
C GLU A 441 5.45 -11.23 -7.27
N MET A 442 5.14 -10.04 -7.77
CA MET A 442 3.79 -9.48 -7.80
C MET A 442 3.58 -8.53 -8.99
N GLU A 443 2.32 -8.34 -9.38
CA GLU A 443 1.96 -7.30 -10.34
C GLU A 443 2.34 -5.92 -9.80
N LEU A 444 3.14 -5.17 -10.58
CA LEU A 444 3.46 -3.80 -10.25
C LEU A 444 2.23 -2.93 -10.52
N ILE A 445 1.64 -2.42 -9.46
CA ILE A 445 0.43 -1.60 -9.53
C ILE A 445 0.80 -0.17 -9.92
N PRO A 446 0.27 0.40 -11.03
CA PRO A 446 0.56 1.78 -11.42
C PRO A 446 0.27 2.78 -10.31
N PHE A 447 1.12 3.80 -10.16
CA PHE A 447 0.96 4.82 -9.11
C PHE A 447 -0.41 5.49 -9.17
N ARG A 448 -0.92 5.76 -10.38
CA ARG A 448 -2.25 6.31 -10.57
C ARG A 448 -3.38 5.58 -9.83
N LYS A 449 -3.34 4.25 -9.70
CA LYS A 449 -4.36 3.49 -8.94
C LYS A 449 -4.34 3.83 -7.44
N TYR A 450 -3.18 4.17 -6.88
CA TYR A 450 -3.07 4.64 -5.49
C TYR A 450 -3.74 6.00 -5.35
N VAL A 451 -3.46 6.91 -6.30
CA VAL A 451 -4.05 8.25 -6.31
C VAL A 451 -5.57 8.19 -6.46
N ASP A 452 -6.10 7.41 -7.40
CA ASP A 452 -7.55 7.26 -7.59
C ASP A 452 -8.25 6.71 -6.33
N ARG A 453 -7.63 5.74 -5.65
CA ARG A 453 -8.19 5.22 -4.38
C ARG A 453 -8.18 6.27 -3.27
N ALA A 454 -7.13 7.08 -3.17
CA ALA A 454 -7.06 8.15 -2.18
C ALA A 454 -8.04 9.28 -2.49
N GLU A 455 -8.26 9.59 -3.78
CA GLU A 455 -9.28 10.52 -4.25
C GLU A 455 -10.70 10.06 -3.86
N GLU A 456 -11.04 8.81 -4.15
CA GLU A 456 -12.31 8.20 -3.76
C GLU A 456 -12.54 8.33 -2.24
N TYR A 457 -11.52 7.97 -1.45
CA TYR A 457 -11.61 8.05 0.00
C TYR A 457 -11.77 9.50 0.50
N ALA A 458 -11.00 10.44 -0.03
CA ALA A 458 -11.08 11.86 0.32
C ALA A 458 -12.45 12.46 -0.04
N ALA A 459 -13.00 12.11 -1.20
CA ALA A 459 -14.32 12.56 -1.64
C ALA A 459 -15.44 12.05 -0.72
N MET A 460 -15.32 10.83 -0.18
CA MET A 460 -16.30 10.26 0.75
C MET A 460 -16.14 10.77 2.19
N ASN A 461 -14.97 11.31 2.56
CA ASN A 461 -14.61 11.62 3.94
C ASN A 461 -14.07 13.06 4.11
N MET A 462 -14.67 14.03 3.43
CA MET A 462 -14.14 15.40 3.27
C MET A 462 -13.72 16.13 4.56
N ILE A 463 -14.38 15.88 5.71
CA ILE A 463 -14.04 16.52 7.00
C ILE A 463 -12.79 15.89 7.63
N MET A 464 -12.60 14.58 7.41
CA MET A 464 -11.57 13.78 8.07
C MET A 464 -10.28 13.69 7.27
N THR A 465 -10.26 14.19 6.03
CA THR A 465 -9.14 14.03 5.11
C THR A 465 -8.55 15.37 4.69
N GLN A 466 -7.23 15.39 4.53
CA GLN A 466 -6.47 16.48 3.93
C GLN A 466 -5.64 15.90 2.80
N LYS A 467 -5.65 16.54 1.63
CA LYS A 467 -4.88 16.11 0.45
C LYS A 467 -3.40 16.43 0.57
N THR A 468 -2.80 15.94 1.64
CA THR A 468 -1.36 15.95 1.90
C THR A 468 -0.93 14.50 1.96
N CYS A 469 -0.03 14.09 1.08
CA CYS A 469 0.38 12.70 0.97
C CYS A 469 1.89 12.56 1.03
N PHE A 470 2.37 11.74 1.96
CA PHE A 470 3.74 11.25 1.94
C PHE A 470 3.88 10.05 1.00
N ILE A 471 4.90 10.06 0.15
CA ILE A 471 5.22 8.97 -0.79
C ILE A 471 6.52 8.31 -0.36
N SER A 472 6.42 7.01 -0.08
CA SER A 472 7.57 6.13 0.10
C SER A 472 7.70 5.21 -1.12
N THR A 473 8.83 5.24 -1.80
CA THR A 473 9.07 4.41 -3.00
C THR A 473 10.56 4.32 -3.31
N GLU A 474 10.99 3.24 -3.92
CA GLU A 474 12.32 3.07 -4.52
C GLU A 474 12.40 3.59 -5.96
N ASP A 475 11.26 3.86 -6.61
CA ASP A 475 11.19 4.30 -8.01
C ASP A 475 11.03 5.82 -8.10
N ILE A 476 12.03 6.47 -8.69
CA ILE A 476 12.00 7.92 -8.92
C ILE A 476 10.87 8.31 -9.88
N GLY A 477 10.45 7.42 -10.79
CA GLY A 477 9.37 7.67 -11.73
C GLY A 477 8.03 7.96 -11.04
N VAL A 478 7.78 7.33 -9.90
CA VAL A 478 6.59 7.58 -9.07
C VAL A 478 6.58 9.01 -8.52
N ILE A 479 7.74 9.51 -8.10
CA ILE A 479 7.89 10.89 -7.60
C ILE A 479 7.70 11.89 -8.73
N GLU A 480 8.29 11.62 -9.90
CA GLU A 480 8.10 12.48 -11.09
C GLU A 480 6.65 12.49 -11.57
N GLU A 481 5.94 11.36 -11.52
CA GLU A 481 4.51 11.28 -11.81
C GLU A 481 3.68 12.08 -10.81
N ALA A 482 3.95 11.95 -9.50
CA ALA A 482 3.28 12.71 -8.45
C ALA A 482 3.37 14.23 -8.67
N LYS A 483 4.55 14.73 -9.07
CA LYS A 483 4.75 16.15 -9.40
C LYS A 483 3.84 16.66 -10.52
N GLN A 484 3.35 15.80 -11.41
CA GLN A 484 2.43 16.19 -12.48
C GLN A 484 0.96 16.19 -12.04
N ILE A 485 0.66 15.65 -10.86
CA ILE A 485 -0.71 15.50 -10.36
C ILE A 485 -1.02 16.66 -9.41
N GLY A 486 -1.65 17.72 -9.91
CA GLY A 486 -2.25 18.76 -9.06
C GLY A 486 -3.54 18.27 -8.43
N ASN A 487 -4.56 18.09 -9.26
CA ASN A 487 -5.84 17.50 -8.87
C ASN A 487 -6.09 16.28 -9.76
N ALA A 488 -6.33 15.11 -9.17
CA ALA A 488 -6.55 13.91 -9.94
C ALA A 488 -7.94 13.84 -10.59
N TRP A 489 -8.95 14.56 -10.07
CA TRP A 489 -10.31 14.61 -10.59
C TRP A 489 -10.78 16.05 -10.85
N ILE A 490 -10.69 16.50 -12.10
CA ILE A 490 -11.34 17.74 -12.53
C ILE A 490 -12.79 17.41 -12.90
N SER A 491 -13.65 17.22 -11.90
CA SER A 491 -15.10 17.26 -12.16
C SER A 491 -15.53 18.74 -12.23
N PRO A 492 -16.14 19.20 -13.33
CA PRO A 492 -16.65 20.58 -13.41
C PRO A 492 -17.78 20.85 -12.41
N ASN A 493 -18.26 19.82 -11.72
CA ASN A 493 -19.35 19.89 -10.75
C ASN A 493 -18.86 19.94 -9.29
N THR A 494 -17.55 20.03 -9.02
CA THR A 494 -17.03 20.17 -7.65
C THR A 494 -16.10 21.37 -7.52
N THR A 495 -16.36 22.21 -6.52
CA THR A 495 -15.48 23.31 -6.09
C THR A 495 -14.65 22.92 -4.85
N SER A 496 -14.87 21.71 -4.32
CA SER A 496 -14.31 21.24 -3.05
C SER A 496 -13.12 20.30 -3.24
N ASN A 497 -12.49 20.33 -4.40
CA ASN A 497 -11.41 19.43 -4.74
C ASN A 497 -10.05 20.17 -4.76
N PRO A 498 -9.36 20.26 -3.61
CA PRO A 498 -8.08 20.94 -3.53
C PRO A 498 -6.98 20.15 -4.26
N ASN A 499 -5.90 20.85 -4.61
CA ASN A 499 -4.69 20.22 -5.11
C ASN A 499 -4.04 19.33 -4.04
N TRP A 500 -3.40 18.26 -4.47
CA TRP A 500 -2.53 17.47 -3.62
C TRP A 500 -1.28 18.24 -3.25
N THR A 501 -0.85 18.04 -2.01
CA THR A 501 0.50 18.34 -1.55
C THR A 501 1.24 17.01 -1.43
N TRP A 502 2.24 16.82 -2.28
CA TRP A 502 3.06 15.61 -2.32
C TRP A 502 4.33 15.82 -1.53
N ILE A 503 4.66 14.86 -0.67
CA ILE A 503 5.81 14.90 0.21
C ILE A 503 6.65 13.64 -0.01
N TRP A 504 7.97 13.77 -0.12
CA TRP A 504 8.89 12.63 -0.15
C TRP A 504 10.21 13.01 0.52
N SER A 505 11.02 12.00 0.85
CA SER A 505 12.39 12.24 1.31
C SER A 505 13.39 12.09 0.17
N ASN A 506 14.39 12.96 0.17
CA ASN A 506 15.51 13.02 -0.77
C ASN A 506 16.60 12.01 -0.39
N ILE A 507 16.21 10.75 -0.24
CA ILE A 507 17.16 9.66 0.01
C ILE A 507 17.65 9.06 -1.31
N PRO A 508 18.85 8.47 -1.34
CA PRO A 508 19.33 7.77 -2.53
C PRO A 508 18.39 6.61 -2.90
N ARG A 509 18.09 6.47 -4.20
CA ARG A 509 17.14 5.47 -4.72
C ARG A 509 17.68 4.83 -5.99
N ILE A 510 17.47 3.53 -6.10
CA ILE A 510 17.47 2.81 -7.36
C ILE A 510 16.26 1.92 -7.44
N ASN A 511 15.78 1.75 -8.67
CA ASN A 511 14.76 0.78 -8.99
C ASN A 511 15.39 -0.64 -9.00
N GLY A 512 15.58 -1.20 -7.81
CA GLY A 512 16.30 -2.44 -7.56
C GLY A 512 16.03 -3.00 -6.18
N GLY A 513 16.62 -4.18 -5.90
CA GLY A 513 16.42 -4.88 -4.63
C GLY A 513 17.12 -4.18 -3.44
N PRO A 514 16.76 -4.52 -2.20
CA PRO A 514 17.31 -3.90 -1.00
C PRO A 514 18.84 -4.10 -0.88
N VAL A 515 19.36 -5.28 -1.26
CA VAL A 515 20.80 -5.55 -1.26
C VAL A 515 21.52 -4.71 -2.31
N GLU A 516 20.92 -4.52 -3.49
CA GLU A 516 21.49 -3.69 -4.55
C GLU A 516 21.57 -2.22 -4.10
N GLN A 517 20.50 -1.71 -3.47
CA GLN A 517 20.48 -0.37 -2.88
C GLN A 517 21.61 -0.18 -1.87
N LEU A 518 21.78 -1.11 -0.93
CA LEU A 518 22.84 -1.05 0.09
C LEU A 518 24.25 -1.18 -0.48
N ASN A 519 24.41 -1.97 -1.54
CA ASN A 519 25.72 -2.11 -2.20
C ASN A 519 26.07 -0.86 -3.01
N LYS A 520 25.08 -0.13 -3.52
CA LYS A 520 25.28 1.08 -4.31
C LYS A 520 25.43 2.34 -3.47
N PHE A 521 24.72 2.40 -2.34
CA PHE A 521 24.66 3.59 -1.49
C PHE A 521 25.44 3.37 -0.20
N GLY A 522 26.57 4.08 -0.09
CA GLY A 522 27.60 4.02 0.94
C GLY A 522 27.23 3.39 2.29
N ASN A 523 27.14 4.22 3.35
CA ASN A 523 26.99 3.73 4.72
C ASN A 523 25.66 2.96 4.90
N ARG A 524 25.75 1.64 5.08
CA ARG A 524 24.59 0.73 5.19
C ARG A 524 23.73 1.05 6.40
N THR A 525 24.35 1.34 7.55
CA THR A 525 23.62 1.71 8.78
C THR A 525 22.80 2.99 8.58
N ASP A 526 23.41 4.06 8.06
CA ASP A 526 22.72 5.32 7.77
C ASP A 526 21.63 5.15 6.70
N MET A 527 21.87 4.29 5.70
CA MET A 527 20.85 3.95 4.70
C MET A 527 19.66 3.21 5.33
N THR A 528 19.91 2.29 6.25
CA THR A 528 18.84 1.60 6.99
C THR A 528 18.08 2.57 7.90
N ILE A 529 18.75 3.55 8.53
CA ILE A 529 18.07 4.62 9.28
C ILE A 529 17.24 5.51 8.34
N LYS A 530 17.71 5.79 7.12
CA LYS A 530 16.91 6.48 6.08
C LYS A 530 15.69 5.68 5.62
N TRP A 531 15.77 4.36 5.58
CA TRP A 531 14.58 3.53 5.37
C TRP A 531 13.62 3.62 6.57
N MET A 532 14.16 3.62 7.79
CA MET A 532 13.34 3.85 8.99
C MET A 532 12.72 5.25 9.01
N LEU A 533 13.38 6.28 8.47
CA LEU A 533 12.77 7.59 8.23
C LEU A 533 11.53 7.46 7.34
N GLN A 534 11.60 6.71 6.23
CA GLN A 534 10.42 6.47 5.39
C GLN A 534 9.30 5.76 6.16
N MET A 535 9.65 4.79 6.99
CA MET A 535 8.69 4.06 7.83
C MET A 535 7.99 4.99 8.82
N PHE A 536 8.77 5.76 9.59
CA PHE A 536 8.27 6.68 10.61
C PHE A 536 7.41 7.78 9.99
N PHE A 537 7.85 8.34 8.87
CA PHE A 537 7.09 9.35 8.12
C PHE A 537 5.77 8.76 7.58
N ALA A 538 5.77 7.51 7.11
CA ALA A 538 4.55 6.86 6.65
C ALA A 538 3.51 6.66 7.76
N ILE A 539 3.94 6.20 8.95
CA ILE A 539 3.04 5.94 10.07
C ILE A 539 2.56 7.23 10.77
N GLU A 540 3.14 8.40 10.46
CA GLU A 540 2.58 9.70 10.86
C GLU A 540 1.23 9.98 10.18
N ALA A 541 0.93 9.34 9.04
CA ALA A 541 -0.35 9.51 8.36
C ALA A 541 -1.41 8.55 8.90
N PRO A 542 -2.66 9.00 9.14
CA PRO A 542 -3.75 8.10 9.52
C PRO A 542 -4.24 7.21 8.37
N HIS A 543 -4.22 7.72 7.12
CA HIS A 543 -4.72 6.99 5.96
C HIS A 543 -3.55 6.40 5.18
N ILE A 544 -3.47 5.08 5.10
CA ILE A 544 -2.35 4.39 4.45
C ILE A 544 -2.84 3.67 3.20
N LEU A 545 -2.10 3.80 2.11
CA LEU A 545 -2.31 3.08 0.87
C LEU A 545 -1.06 2.27 0.54
N GLY A 546 -1.29 1.03 0.13
CA GLY A 546 -0.22 0.08 -0.08
C GLY A 546 -0.70 -1.20 -0.73
N THR A 547 0.26 -2.08 -0.93
CA THR A 547 0.04 -3.46 -1.36
C THR A 547 0.57 -4.44 -0.31
N ARG A 548 -0.33 -5.20 0.34
CA ARG A 548 0.06 -6.15 1.41
C ARG A 548 0.93 -7.32 0.93
N GLY A 549 1.08 -7.50 -0.39
CA GLY A 549 2.12 -8.38 -0.96
C GLY A 549 3.55 -7.91 -0.67
N SER A 550 3.75 -6.63 -0.30
CA SER A 550 5.05 -6.10 0.15
C SER A 550 5.21 -6.24 1.66
N GLY A 551 6.29 -6.90 2.09
CA GLY A 551 6.69 -6.94 3.50
C GLY A 551 6.87 -5.55 4.11
N TRP A 552 7.27 -4.56 3.31
CA TRP A 552 7.37 -3.17 3.78
C TRP A 552 6.00 -2.55 4.09
N ASN A 553 5.03 -2.74 3.21
CA ASN A 553 3.64 -2.30 3.44
C ASN A 553 3.00 -2.97 4.64
N ARG A 554 3.25 -4.28 4.81
CA ARG A 554 2.81 -5.03 5.99
C ARG A 554 3.40 -4.43 7.27
N MET A 555 4.69 -4.13 7.30
CA MET A 555 5.31 -3.46 8.44
C MET A 555 4.72 -2.07 8.70
N ILE A 556 4.45 -1.27 7.66
CA ILE A 556 3.77 0.02 7.82
C ILE A 556 2.44 -0.18 8.55
N ASP A 557 1.60 -1.13 8.09
CA ASP A 557 0.28 -1.42 8.68
C ASP A 557 0.38 -1.95 10.12
N GLU A 558 1.31 -2.88 10.36
CA GLU A 558 1.59 -3.46 11.69
C GLU A 558 2.04 -2.39 12.68
N LEU A 559 3.05 -1.59 12.32
CA LEU A 559 3.66 -0.63 13.22
C LEU A 559 2.73 0.53 13.53
N ARG A 560 1.98 1.06 12.54
CA ARG A 560 0.98 2.10 12.83
C ARG A 560 -0.06 1.61 13.84
N CYS A 561 -0.42 0.33 13.81
CA CYS A 561 -1.46 -0.23 14.65
C CYS A 561 -1.01 -0.41 16.11
N ILE A 562 0.30 -0.54 16.35
CA ILE A 562 0.84 -0.70 17.71
C ILE A 562 1.42 0.61 18.24
N TRP A 563 2.05 1.43 17.40
CA TRP A 563 2.76 2.64 17.84
C TRP A 563 1.97 3.94 17.66
N VAL A 564 0.92 3.98 16.84
CA VAL A 564 0.27 5.26 16.50
C VAL A 564 -1.25 5.21 16.69
N ASP A 565 -1.95 4.62 15.73
CA ASP A 565 -3.40 4.52 15.69
C ASP A 565 -3.82 3.54 14.57
N CYS A 566 -4.47 2.44 14.96
CA CYS A 566 -4.97 1.42 14.05
C CYS A 566 -6.36 1.75 13.46
N ARG A 567 -7.04 2.78 13.95
CA ARG A 567 -8.40 3.14 13.49
C ARG A 567 -8.42 3.76 12.10
N GLY A 568 -7.30 4.35 11.69
CA GLY A 568 -7.15 4.84 10.33
C GLY A 568 -7.32 3.71 9.31
N SER A 569 -7.76 4.04 8.10
CA SER A 569 -7.92 3.05 7.03
C SER A 569 -6.57 2.64 6.44
N TYR A 570 -6.32 1.34 6.28
CA TYR A 570 -5.38 0.84 5.28
C TYR A 570 -6.16 0.43 4.04
N MET A 571 -5.87 1.06 2.92
CA MET A 571 -6.51 0.83 1.64
C MET A 571 -5.58 -0.04 0.77
N GLU A 572 -6.01 -1.28 0.54
CA GLU A 572 -5.34 -2.19 -0.40
C GLU A 572 -5.58 -1.73 -1.84
N VAL A 573 -4.49 -1.57 -2.60
CA VAL A 573 -4.52 -1.11 -4.00
C VAL A 573 -4.20 -2.25 -4.99
N GLY A 574 -3.61 -3.34 -4.51
CA GLY A 574 -3.35 -4.55 -5.28
C GLY A 574 -4.61 -5.39 -5.51
N PRO A 575 -4.46 -6.61 -6.08
CA PRO A 575 -5.54 -7.58 -6.03
C PRO A 575 -6.00 -7.73 -4.57
N PHE A 576 -7.31 -7.90 -4.37
CA PHE A 576 -7.85 -8.19 -3.03
C PHE A 576 -7.36 -9.58 -2.61
N GLU A 577 -6.16 -9.63 -2.08
CA GLU A 577 -5.57 -10.84 -1.52
C GLU A 577 -6.23 -11.10 -0.16
N ASP A 578 -6.66 -12.34 0.04
CA ASP A 578 -7.15 -12.80 1.33
C ASP A 578 -6.00 -12.79 2.36
N TRP A 579 -6.33 -12.56 3.63
CA TRP A 579 -5.41 -12.57 4.76
C TRP A 579 -4.69 -13.92 4.95
N VAL A 580 -5.13 -14.96 4.25
CA VAL A 580 -4.48 -16.26 4.15
C VAL A 580 -3.00 -16.12 3.76
N HIS A 581 -2.66 -15.20 2.85
CA HIS A 581 -1.28 -14.99 2.39
C HIS A 581 -0.45 -14.04 3.26
N TYR A 582 -0.95 -13.64 4.43
CA TYR A 582 -0.19 -12.92 5.45
C TYR A 582 0.84 -13.84 6.14
N ASN A 583 1.77 -14.37 5.33
CA ASN A 583 2.88 -15.24 5.73
C ASN A 583 4.12 -14.41 6.06
N PHE A 584 5.20 -15.06 6.48
CA PHE A 584 6.46 -14.38 6.78
C PHE A 584 7.14 -13.84 5.52
#